data_AF-A0A973JBT3-F1
#
_entry.id   AF-A0A973JBT3-F1
#
_cell.length_a   1.000
_cell.length_b   1.000
_cell.length_c   1.000
_cell.angle_alpha   90.00
_cell.angle_beta   90.00
_cell.angle_gamma   90.00
#
_symmetry.space_group_name_H-M   'P 1'
#
loop_
_entity.id
_entity.type
_entity.pdbx_description
1 polymer ?
#
loop_
_entity_poly.entity_id
_entity_poly.type
_entity_poly.pdbx_seq_one_letter_code
_entity_poly.pdbx_strand_id
1 'polypeptide(L)'
;MPPITLAMIDTEDNKLNNLNDASSYANANIKNGYVLDGMQRLNTLNRIKDVDGFPREKKLYLSIIVSSNKDMLLYRMITLNNGQRPMTPRHQIEVLTEELFDFESLDISVQTEKERGEKIKRGSFNLADISKGYLAFFSDNVHNENDKIISEKMDDIIVGRIMNAAVVENGLQFQEVLALIDKFSVDESAKSWLMVQNNLIGFCVGVKSSYALLCEMSASEFGELAKKFDAAFKGVNAAKVNLGKYRRELSRKYIGRITDFRHYSELDLLAYFAEETVS
;
A
#
# COMPACT_ATOMS: atom_id res chain seq x y z
N MET A 1 -26.98 -14.38 -15.59
CA MET A 1 -26.06 -13.96 -14.52
C MET A 1 -25.29 -12.74 -15.02
N PRO A 2 -25.16 -11.67 -14.23
CA PRO A 2 -24.36 -10.51 -14.63
C PRO A 2 -22.90 -10.92 -14.88
N PRO A 3 -22.15 -10.20 -15.74
CA PRO A 3 -20.80 -10.57 -16.10
C PRO A 3 -19.84 -10.52 -14.91
N ILE A 4 -18.82 -11.38 -14.89
CA ILE A 4 -17.71 -11.28 -13.95
C ILE A 4 -16.72 -10.25 -14.50
N THR A 5 -16.32 -9.30 -13.69
CA THR A 5 -15.37 -8.28 -14.12
C THR A 5 -13.95 -8.74 -13.80
N LEU A 6 -13.11 -8.79 -14.81
CA LEU A 6 -11.71 -9.19 -14.72
C LEU A 6 -10.82 -7.99 -15.04
N ALA A 7 -9.82 -7.76 -14.21
CA ALA A 7 -8.84 -6.70 -14.39
C ALA A 7 -7.51 -7.31 -14.84
N MET A 8 -6.84 -6.68 -15.81
CA MET A 8 -5.54 -7.09 -16.32
C MET A 8 -4.60 -5.89 -16.35
N ILE A 9 -3.32 -6.13 -16.10
CA ILE A 9 -2.29 -5.09 -16.09
C ILE A 9 -1.44 -5.25 -17.33
N ASP A 10 -1.32 -4.17 -18.10
CA ASP A 10 -0.51 -4.10 -19.29
C ASP A 10 0.63 -3.10 -19.11
N THR A 11 1.74 -3.57 -18.56
CA THR A 11 2.94 -2.74 -18.32
C THR A 11 3.74 -2.44 -19.58
N GLU A 12 3.47 -3.14 -20.69
CA GLU A 12 4.22 -3.03 -21.95
C GLU A 12 3.59 -2.04 -22.94
N ASP A 13 2.50 -1.36 -22.53
CA ASP A 13 1.73 -0.43 -23.37
C ASP A 13 1.36 -1.07 -24.72
N ASN A 14 0.85 -2.31 -24.65
CA ASN A 14 0.37 -3.00 -25.84
C ASN A 14 -0.74 -2.16 -26.45
N LYS A 15 -0.58 -1.79 -27.72
CA LYS A 15 -1.55 -0.94 -28.41
C LYS A 15 -2.83 -1.71 -28.69
N LEU A 16 -3.75 -1.73 -27.73
CA LEU A 16 -5.09 -2.33 -27.84
C LEU A 16 -6.02 -1.42 -28.67
N ASN A 17 -5.64 -1.19 -29.92
CA ASN A 17 -6.29 -0.21 -30.81
C ASN A 17 -7.65 -0.66 -31.34
N ASN A 18 -7.93 -1.97 -31.29
CA ASN A 18 -9.19 -2.54 -31.77
C ASN A 18 -9.61 -3.76 -30.94
N LEU A 19 -10.83 -4.22 -31.19
CA LEU A 19 -11.45 -5.32 -30.44
C LEU A 19 -10.70 -6.66 -30.62
N ASN A 20 -10.10 -6.92 -31.77
CA ASN A 20 -9.38 -8.17 -32.02
C ASN A 20 -8.08 -8.23 -31.24
N ASP A 21 -7.34 -7.12 -31.18
CA ASP A 21 -6.11 -6.99 -30.40
C ASP A 21 -6.43 -7.13 -28.91
N ALA A 22 -7.46 -6.43 -28.43
CA ALA A 22 -7.94 -6.53 -27.05
C ALA A 22 -8.38 -7.95 -26.69
N SER A 23 -9.11 -8.63 -27.59
CA SER A 23 -9.56 -10.01 -27.37
C SER A 23 -8.40 -11.00 -27.36
N SER A 24 -7.40 -10.81 -28.23
CA SER A 24 -6.21 -11.66 -28.29
C SER A 24 -5.38 -11.51 -27.02
N TYR A 25 -5.13 -10.27 -26.60
CA TYR A 25 -4.45 -9.96 -25.35
C TYR A 25 -5.19 -10.56 -24.14
N ALA A 26 -6.50 -10.36 -24.07
CA ALA A 26 -7.32 -10.88 -22.99
C ALA A 26 -7.27 -12.41 -22.89
N ASN A 27 -7.40 -13.12 -24.01
CA ASN A 27 -7.33 -14.59 -24.00
C ASN A 27 -5.94 -15.12 -23.60
N ALA A 28 -4.87 -14.43 -24.03
CA ALA A 28 -3.50 -14.80 -23.67
C ALA A 28 -3.21 -14.58 -22.17
N ASN A 29 -3.77 -13.50 -21.60
CA ASN A 29 -3.46 -13.06 -20.24
C ASN A 29 -4.56 -13.36 -19.21
N ILE A 30 -5.61 -14.11 -19.58
CA ILE A 30 -6.77 -14.34 -18.72
C ILE A 30 -6.42 -14.98 -17.37
N LYS A 31 -5.36 -15.78 -17.34
CA LYS A 31 -4.86 -16.43 -16.12
C LYS A 31 -4.22 -15.46 -15.13
N ASN A 32 -3.72 -14.33 -15.63
CA ASN A 32 -3.07 -13.28 -14.83
C ASN A 32 -4.08 -12.19 -14.44
N GLY A 33 -5.37 -12.40 -14.75
CA GLY A 33 -6.41 -11.43 -14.46
C GLY A 33 -6.92 -11.55 -13.02
N TYR A 34 -7.19 -10.40 -12.40
CA TYR A 34 -7.72 -10.28 -11.05
C TYR A 34 -9.23 -10.10 -11.11
N VAL A 35 -9.99 -10.82 -10.27
CA VAL A 35 -11.45 -10.68 -10.25
C VAL A 35 -11.83 -9.39 -9.53
N LEU A 36 -12.22 -8.40 -10.32
CA LEU A 36 -12.55 -7.05 -9.87
C LEU A 36 -13.97 -6.96 -9.30
N ASP A 37 -14.90 -7.71 -9.89
CA ASP A 37 -16.26 -7.88 -9.39
C ASP A 37 -16.77 -9.27 -9.77
N GLY A 38 -17.50 -9.91 -8.85
CA GLY A 38 -18.11 -11.23 -9.06
C GLY A 38 -17.49 -12.36 -8.24
N MET A 39 -16.62 -12.08 -7.28
CA MET A 39 -15.99 -13.10 -6.43
C MET A 39 -17.01 -14.02 -5.73
N GLN A 40 -18.07 -13.47 -5.14
CA GLN A 40 -19.13 -14.28 -4.52
C GLN A 40 -19.86 -15.17 -5.54
N ARG A 41 -20.10 -14.66 -6.75
CA ARG A 41 -20.73 -15.43 -7.84
C ARG A 41 -19.82 -16.59 -8.26
N LEU A 42 -18.52 -16.31 -8.40
CA LEU A 42 -17.50 -17.28 -8.80
C LEU A 42 -17.35 -18.38 -7.73
N ASN A 43 -17.33 -18.00 -6.45
CA ASN A 43 -17.29 -18.92 -5.31
C ASN A 43 -18.54 -19.79 -5.22
N THR A 44 -19.73 -19.21 -5.40
CA THR A 44 -20.97 -19.99 -5.43
C THR A 44 -20.96 -21.00 -6.58
N LEU A 45 -20.56 -20.59 -7.78
CA LEU A 45 -20.44 -21.50 -8.92
C LEU A 45 -19.44 -22.63 -8.65
N ASN A 46 -18.29 -22.31 -8.05
CA ASN A 46 -17.29 -23.31 -7.69
C ASN A 46 -17.82 -24.31 -6.63
N ARG A 47 -18.67 -23.87 -5.70
CA ARG A 47 -19.30 -24.74 -4.69
C ARG A 47 -20.32 -25.71 -5.27
N ILE A 48 -21.04 -25.30 -6.31
CA ILE A 48 -22.14 -26.10 -6.89
C ILE A 48 -21.76 -26.82 -8.19
N LYS A 49 -20.50 -26.71 -8.63
CA LYS A 49 -20.03 -27.25 -9.93
C LYS A 49 -20.18 -28.78 -10.06
N ASP A 50 -20.23 -29.48 -8.93
CA ASP A 50 -20.32 -30.94 -8.83
C ASP A 50 -21.74 -31.42 -8.48
N VAL A 51 -22.71 -30.50 -8.38
CA VAL A 51 -24.11 -30.82 -8.14
C VAL A 51 -24.77 -31.27 -9.45
N ASP A 52 -25.58 -32.32 -9.38
CA ASP A 52 -26.34 -32.81 -10.53
C ASP A 52 -27.23 -31.71 -11.13
N GLY A 53 -27.20 -31.59 -12.45
CA GLY A 53 -27.91 -30.53 -13.18
C GLY A 53 -27.16 -29.19 -13.27
N PHE A 54 -25.91 -29.09 -12.80
CA PHE A 54 -25.09 -27.90 -13.02
C PHE A 54 -24.84 -27.68 -14.53
N PRO A 55 -25.20 -26.51 -15.09
CA PRO A 55 -25.19 -26.29 -16.53
C PRO A 55 -23.78 -25.94 -17.04
N ARG A 56 -22.90 -26.93 -17.15
CA ARG A 56 -21.50 -26.80 -17.59
C ARG A 56 -21.35 -26.17 -18.98
N GLU A 57 -22.35 -26.36 -19.83
CA GLU A 57 -22.37 -25.87 -21.22
C GLU A 57 -22.68 -24.37 -21.32
N LYS A 58 -23.18 -23.74 -20.24
CA LYS A 58 -23.56 -22.33 -20.28
C LYS A 58 -22.34 -21.44 -20.18
N LYS A 59 -22.24 -20.49 -21.12
CA LYS A 59 -21.16 -19.50 -21.15
C LYS A 59 -21.28 -18.51 -19.99
N LEU A 60 -20.12 -18.24 -19.41
CA LEU A 60 -19.90 -17.19 -18.42
C LEU A 60 -19.46 -15.93 -19.16
N TYR A 61 -20.18 -14.83 -18.96
CA TYR A 61 -19.82 -13.56 -19.57
C TYR A 61 -18.79 -12.84 -18.71
N LEU A 62 -17.75 -12.29 -19.35
CA LEU A 62 -16.70 -11.53 -18.71
C LEU A 62 -16.74 -10.07 -19.19
N SER A 63 -16.51 -9.15 -18.27
CA SER A 63 -16.18 -7.75 -18.57
C SER A 63 -14.71 -7.55 -18.27
N ILE A 64 -13.90 -7.27 -19.29
CA ILE A 64 -12.45 -7.19 -19.13
C ILE A 64 -12.02 -5.73 -19.11
N ILE A 65 -11.19 -5.39 -18.13
CA ILE A 65 -10.61 -4.07 -17.94
C ILE A 65 -9.10 -4.25 -18.02
N VAL A 66 -8.46 -3.56 -18.96
CA VAL A 66 -7.00 -3.52 -19.07
C VAL A 66 -6.52 -2.15 -18.62
N SER A 67 -5.45 -2.12 -17.82
CA SER A 67 -4.87 -0.88 -17.30
C SER A 67 -3.34 -0.95 -17.34
N SER A 68 -2.70 0.18 -17.61
CA SER A 68 -1.24 0.31 -17.60
C SER A 68 -0.64 0.30 -16.19
N ASN A 69 -1.44 0.60 -15.17
CA ASN A 69 -1.01 0.59 -13.77
C ASN A 69 -2.06 -0.09 -12.88
N LYS A 70 -1.58 -0.90 -11.93
CA LYS A 70 -2.31 -1.48 -10.79
C LYS A 70 -3.13 -0.44 -10.01
N ASP A 71 -2.58 0.75 -9.79
CA ASP A 71 -3.23 1.84 -9.06
C ASP A 71 -4.53 2.35 -9.72
N MET A 72 -4.70 2.15 -11.03
CA MET A 72 -5.93 2.55 -11.75
C MET A 72 -7.05 1.52 -11.62
N LEU A 73 -6.70 0.24 -11.51
CA LEU A 73 -7.68 -0.84 -11.31
C LEU A 73 -8.28 -0.77 -9.90
N LEU A 74 -7.46 -0.36 -8.95
CA LEU A 74 -7.83 -0.04 -7.58
C LEU A 74 -9.02 0.94 -7.48
N TYR A 75 -8.98 2.05 -8.22
CA TYR A 75 -10.09 3.03 -8.28
C TYR A 75 -11.41 2.39 -8.68
N ARG A 76 -11.36 1.50 -9.68
CA ARG A 76 -12.55 0.83 -10.18
C ARG A 76 -13.09 -0.16 -9.15
N MET A 77 -12.23 -0.90 -8.46
CA MET A 77 -12.62 -1.79 -7.35
C MET A 77 -13.32 -1.05 -6.20
N ILE A 78 -12.81 0.13 -5.84
CA ILE A 78 -13.36 0.95 -4.74
C ILE A 78 -14.72 1.52 -5.13
N THR A 79 -14.82 2.13 -6.32
CA THR A 79 -16.06 2.77 -6.80
C THR A 79 -17.18 1.80 -7.17
N LEU A 80 -16.84 0.55 -7.56
CA LEU A 80 -17.82 -0.47 -7.95
C LEU A 80 -18.55 -1.14 -6.77
N ASN A 81 -18.09 -0.96 -5.53
CA ASN A 81 -18.71 -1.55 -4.34
C ASN A 81 -19.93 -0.78 -3.79
N ASN A 82 -20.39 0.27 -4.49
CA ASN A 82 -21.58 1.05 -4.15
C ASN A 82 -22.88 0.23 -4.38
N GLY A 83 -23.23 -0.66 -3.44
CA GLY A 83 -24.51 -1.37 -3.45
C GLY A 83 -24.59 -2.71 -2.67
N GLN A 84 -23.50 -3.23 -2.13
CA GLN A 84 -23.49 -4.44 -1.27
C GLN A 84 -23.18 -4.06 0.19
N ARG A 85 -23.30 -5.00 1.14
CA ARG A 85 -22.93 -4.74 2.55
C ARG A 85 -21.57 -4.05 2.57
N PRO A 86 -21.47 -2.83 3.11
CA PRO A 86 -20.27 -2.02 2.93
C PRO A 86 -19.10 -2.77 3.55
N MET A 87 -18.12 -3.15 2.73
CA MET A 87 -16.78 -3.45 3.23
C MET A 87 -16.29 -2.19 3.93
N THR A 88 -15.65 -2.35 5.08
CA THR A 88 -14.98 -1.21 5.70
C THR A 88 -13.87 -0.73 4.75
N PRO A 89 -13.61 0.59 4.63
CA PRO A 89 -12.51 1.10 3.82
C PRO A 89 -11.19 0.38 4.10
N ARG A 90 -10.95 0.04 5.37
CA ARG A 90 -9.80 -0.78 5.80
C ARG A 90 -9.74 -2.15 5.11
N HIS A 91 -10.85 -2.90 5.12
CA HIS A 91 -10.88 -4.23 4.49
C HIS A 91 -10.75 -4.13 2.97
N GLN A 92 -11.26 -3.05 2.35
CA GLN A 92 -11.01 -2.78 0.94
C GLN A 92 -9.50 -2.60 0.71
N ILE A 93 -8.84 -1.72 1.44
CA ILE A 93 -7.41 -1.43 1.26
C ILE A 93 -6.54 -2.67 1.52
N GLU A 94 -6.89 -3.53 2.46
CA GLU A 94 -6.16 -4.78 2.71
C GLU A 94 -6.24 -5.75 1.54
N VAL A 95 -7.45 -6.04 1.04
CA VAL A 95 -7.64 -6.88 -0.16
C VAL A 95 -6.89 -6.29 -1.36
N LEU A 96 -6.93 -4.98 -1.48
CA LEU A 96 -6.25 -4.27 -2.56
C LEU A 96 -4.73 -4.36 -2.43
N THR A 97 -4.20 -4.23 -1.21
CA THR A 97 -2.76 -4.33 -0.98
C THR A 97 -2.27 -5.75 -1.24
N GLU A 98 -3.03 -6.77 -0.82
CA GLU A 98 -2.74 -8.18 -1.05
C GLU A 98 -2.73 -8.56 -2.54
N GLU A 99 -3.75 -8.11 -3.30
CA GLU A 99 -3.89 -8.47 -4.71
C GLU A 99 -2.99 -7.63 -5.64
N LEU A 100 -2.69 -6.38 -5.27
CA LEU A 100 -1.93 -5.48 -6.12
C LEU A 100 -0.42 -5.59 -5.92
N PHE A 101 0.09 -5.94 -4.74
CA PHE A 101 1.53 -5.97 -4.53
C PHE A 101 2.07 -7.39 -4.53
N ASP A 102 3.17 -7.57 -5.27
CA ASP A 102 3.88 -8.85 -5.30
C ASP A 102 4.81 -8.91 -4.09
N PHE A 103 4.34 -9.56 -3.03
CA PHE A 103 5.13 -9.84 -1.84
C PHE A 103 5.97 -11.13 -1.96
N GLU A 104 5.73 -11.98 -2.97
CA GLU A 104 6.53 -13.20 -3.19
C GLU A 104 7.92 -12.86 -3.72
N SER A 105 8.05 -11.74 -4.42
CA SER A 105 9.32 -11.18 -4.89
C SER A 105 10.18 -10.52 -3.80
N LEU A 106 9.69 -10.40 -2.56
CA LEU A 106 10.36 -9.73 -1.45
C LEU A 106 10.77 -10.74 -0.36
N ASP A 107 11.87 -10.48 0.34
CA ASP A 107 12.34 -11.30 1.46
C ASP A 107 11.58 -11.01 2.77
N ILE A 108 10.90 -9.86 2.86
CA ILE A 108 10.05 -9.53 4.00
C ILE A 108 8.84 -10.45 4.11
N SER A 109 8.62 -10.98 5.32
CA SER A 109 7.38 -11.71 5.61
C SER A 109 6.26 -10.72 5.91
N VAL A 110 5.10 -10.90 5.28
CA VAL A 110 3.86 -10.17 5.58
C VAL A 110 2.83 -11.16 6.12
N GLN A 111 1.96 -10.72 7.03
CA GLN A 111 0.81 -11.48 7.49
C GLN A 111 -0.47 -10.63 7.44
N THR A 112 -1.55 -11.23 6.98
CA THR A 112 -2.92 -10.70 7.10
C THR A 112 -3.39 -10.70 8.56
N GLU A 113 -4.45 -9.94 8.88
CA GLU A 113 -5.06 -9.98 10.21
C GLU A 113 -5.54 -11.39 10.58
N LYS A 114 -6.07 -12.13 9.60
CA LYS A 114 -6.53 -13.51 9.77
C LYS A 114 -5.38 -14.45 10.16
N GLU A 115 -4.29 -14.43 9.40
CA GLU A 115 -3.11 -15.28 9.67
C GLU A 115 -2.47 -14.96 11.02
N ARG A 116 -2.39 -13.67 11.39
CA ARG A 116 -1.91 -13.27 12.73
C ARG A 116 -2.81 -13.77 13.85
N GLY A 117 -4.12 -13.79 13.62
CA GLY A 117 -5.11 -14.32 14.56
C GLY A 117 -4.91 -15.82 14.83
N GLU A 118 -4.47 -16.58 13.81
CA GLU A 118 -4.14 -18.00 13.94
C GLU A 118 -2.77 -18.21 14.60
N LYS A 119 -1.72 -17.54 14.10
CA LYS A 119 -0.37 -17.59 14.66
C LYS A 119 0.46 -16.37 14.29
N ILE A 120 0.95 -15.67 15.31
CA ILE A 120 1.89 -14.56 15.11
C ILE A 120 3.26 -15.11 14.69
N LYS A 121 3.75 -14.72 13.51
CA LYS A 121 5.11 -14.97 13.04
C LYS A 121 5.99 -13.80 13.48
N ARG A 122 7.02 -14.05 14.28
CA ARG A 122 7.91 -12.98 14.75
C ARG A 122 8.66 -12.38 13.55
N GLY A 123 8.72 -11.05 13.50
CA GLY A 123 9.40 -10.32 12.42
C GLY A 123 8.62 -10.26 11.11
N SER A 124 7.32 -10.57 11.12
CA SER A 124 6.43 -10.31 9.98
C SER A 124 5.79 -8.93 10.06
N PHE A 125 5.70 -8.25 8.93
CA PHE A 125 4.89 -7.04 8.79
C PHE A 125 3.41 -7.39 8.81
N ASN A 126 2.61 -6.47 9.35
CA ASN A 126 1.15 -6.57 9.26
C ASN A 126 0.70 -5.97 7.93
N LEU A 127 -0.08 -6.73 7.14
CA LEU A 127 -0.65 -6.24 5.89
C LEU A 127 -1.48 -4.97 6.13
N ALA A 128 -2.19 -4.88 7.25
CA ALA A 128 -2.98 -3.71 7.61
C ALA A 128 -2.12 -2.45 7.80
N ASP A 129 -0.86 -2.60 8.26
CA ASP A 129 0.06 -1.48 8.46
C ASP A 129 0.66 -1.04 7.12
N ILE A 130 1.00 -1.99 6.24
CA ILE A 130 1.43 -1.72 4.86
C ILE A 130 0.32 -1.01 4.08
N SER A 131 -0.91 -1.50 4.21
CA SER A 131 -2.12 -0.91 3.63
C SER A 131 -2.29 0.57 4.01
N LYS A 132 -2.09 0.88 5.30
CA LYS A 132 -2.12 2.28 5.77
C LYS A 132 -0.93 3.09 5.26
N GLY A 133 0.27 2.49 5.18
CA GLY A 133 1.44 3.11 4.57
C GLY A 133 1.20 3.48 3.11
N TYR A 134 0.62 2.56 2.35
CA TYR A 134 0.21 2.76 0.96
C TYR A 134 -0.80 3.90 0.84
N LEU A 135 -1.84 3.90 1.67
CA LEU A 135 -2.82 4.98 1.66
C LEU A 135 -2.21 6.34 2.02
N ALA A 136 -1.26 6.37 2.95
CA ALA A 136 -0.54 7.58 3.31
C ALA A 136 0.35 8.07 2.16
N PHE A 137 1.11 7.16 1.54
CA PHE A 137 1.86 7.43 0.31
C PHE A 137 0.93 8.00 -0.75
N PHE A 138 -0.18 7.34 -1.04
CA PHE A 138 -1.13 7.77 -2.07
C PHE A 138 -1.95 9.02 -1.69
N SER A 139 -2.08 9.38 -0.42
CA SER A 139 -2.76 10.61 0.02
C SER A 139 -1.81 11.76 0.36
N ASP A 140 -0.49 11.52 0.38
CA ASP A 140 0.53 12.45 0.90
C ASP A 140 0.16 13.01 2.28
N ASN A 141 -0.54 12.18 3.05
CA ASN A 141 -1.11 12.57 4.32
C ASN A 141 -0.92 11.43 5.32
N VAL A 142 -0.25 11.76 6.42
CA VAL A 142 0.02 10.81 7.51
C VAL A 142 -1.14 10.68 8.50
N HIS A 143 -2.16 11.54 8.41
CA HIS A 143 -3.36 11.52 9.25
C HIS A 143 -4.51 10.76 8.62
N ASN A 144 -4.22 9.55 8.16
CA ASN A 144 -5.17 8.65 7.51
C ASN A 144 -5.83 7.66 8.48
N GLU A 145 -5.96 8.00 9.77
CA GLU A 145 -6.62 7.14 10.77
C GLU A 145 -8.11 7.43 10.93
N ASN A 146 -8.58 8.56 10.40
CA ASN A 146 -9.97 8.94 10.54
C ASN A 146 -10.75 8.26 9.41
N ASP A 147 -11.35 7.09 9.68
CA ASP A 147 -12.07 6.27 8.69
C ASP A 147 -13.10 7.09 7.89
N LYS A 148 -13.70 8.11 8.53
CA LYS A 148 -14.60 9.07 7.89
C LYS A 148 -13.89 9.97 6.89
N ILE A 149 -12.70 10.48 7.21
CA ILE A 149 -11.87 11.27 6.27
C ILE A 149 -11.35 10.38 5.14
N ILE A 150 -10.96 9.13 5.43
CA ILE A 150 -10.58 8.18 4.38
C ILE A 150 -11.75 7.96 3.44
N SER A 151 -12.95 7.69 3.95
CA SER A 151 -14.15 7.46 3.13
C SER A 151 -14.60 8.70 2.35
N GLU A 152 -14.49 9.90 2.94
CA GLU A 152 -14.91 11.16 2.31
C GLU A 152 -13.87 11.70 1.32
N LYS A 153 -12.57 11.48 1.59
CA LYS A 153 -11.49 11.95 0.72
C LYS A 153 -10.94 10.87 -0.20
N MET A 154 -11.33 9.60 -0.07
CA MET A 154 -10.86 8.53 -0.97
C MET A 154 -11.15 8.90 -2.41
N ASP A 155 -12.38 9.29 -2.70
CA ASP A 155 -12.81 9.68 -4.03
C ASP A 155 -12.02 10.90 -4.53
N ASP A 156 -11.82 11.93 -3.69
CA ASP A 156 -11.05 13.14 -4.05
C ASP A 156 -9.54 12.89 -4.20
N ILE A 157 -8.95 12.03 -3.36
CA ILE A 157 -7.53 11.66 -3.40
C ILE A 157 -7.27 10.76 -4.61
N ILE A 158 -8.18 9.83 -4.89
CA ILE A 158 -8.10 8.92 -6.03
C ILE A 158 -8.35 9.67 -7.33
N VAL A 159 -9.38 10.53 -7.43
CA VAL A 159 -9.61 11.39 -8.61
C VAL A 159 -8.44 12.36 -8.79
N GLY A 160 -8.01 13.02 -7.72
CA GLY A 160 -6.91 13.98 -7.75
C GLY A 160 -5.56 13.38 -8.10
N ARG A 161 -5.29 12.10 -7.75
CA ARG A 161 -4.02 11.44 -8.07
C ARG A 161 -4.05 10.43 -9.18
N ILE A 162 -5.17 9.91 -9.63
CA ILE A 162 -5.21 9.20 -10.91
C ILE A 162 -5.00 10.17 -12.05
N MET A 163 -5.61 11.36 -11.95
CA MET A 163 -5.35 12.43 -12.92
C MET A 163 -3.93 12.97 -12.80
N ASN A 164 -3.36 13.03 -11.58
CA ASN A 164 -1.98 13.48 -11.38
C ASN A 164 -0.92 12.37 -11.44
N ALA A 165 -1.20 11.07 -11.38
CA ALA A 165 -0.20 10.00 -11.53
C ALA A 165 0.26 9.88 -12.99
N ALA A 166 -0.57 10.34 -13.92
CA ALA A 166 -0.14 10.71 -15.27
C ALA A 166 0.80 11.95 -15.29
N VAL A 167 1.01 12.64 -14.16
CA VAL A 167 1.64 13.97 -14.05
C VAL A 167 2.60 14.14 -12.84
N VAL A 168 2.81 13.17 -11.93
CA VAL A 168 3.64 13.40 -10.72
C VAL A 168 5.09 13.52 -11.14
N GLU A 169 5.72 14.62 -10.75
CA GLU A 169 7.07 15.09 -11.05
C GLU A 169 8.25 14.12 -10.79
N ASN A 170 8.05 12.83 -10.48
CA ASN A 170 9.14 11.83 -10.35
C ASN A 170 8.78 10.35 -10.64
N GLY A 171 7.52 9.99 -10.93
CA GLY A 171 7.17 8.61 -11.35
C GLY A 171 7.33 7.45 -10.34
N LEU A 172 7.69 7.72 -9.08
CA LEU A 172 7.89 6.70 -8.03
C LEU A 172 6.62 5.89 -7.75
N GLN A 173 6.71 4.56 -7.85
CA GLN A 173 5.65 3.60 -7.56
C GLN A 173 5.77 3.01 -6.16
N PHE A 174 4.65 2.55 -5.60
CA PHE A 174 4.67 1.98 -4.24
C PHE A 174 5.45 0.65 -4.15
N GLN A 175 5.53 -0.14 -5.24
CA GLN A 175 6.37 -1.34 -5.27
C GLN A 175 7.85 -1.00 -5.02
N GLU A 176 8.32 0.16 -5.48
CA GLU A 176 9.70 0.61 -5.23
C GLU A 176 9.91 1.02 -3.76
N VAL A 177 8.86 1.50 -3.10
CA VAL A 177 8.87 1.76 -1.65
C VAL A 177 8.92 0.44 -0.86
N LEU A 178 8.17 -0.58 -1.29
CA LEU A 178 8.25 -1.92 -0.70
C LEU A 178 9.63 -2.54 -0.87
N ALA A 179 10.27 -2.36 -2.03
CA ALA A 179 11.64 -2.81 -2.26
C ALA A 179 12.66 -2.10 -1.34
N LEU A 180 12.47 -0.81 -1.03
CA LEU A 180 13.28 -0.12 -0.02
C LEU A 180 13.03 -0.66 1.40
N ILE A 181 11.78 -0.91 1.77
CA ILE A 181 11.43 -1.51 3.07
C ILE A 181 12.10 -2.88 3.19
N ASP A 182 12.05 -3.69 2.14
CA ASP A 182 12.68 -5.00 2.07
C ASP A 182 14.21 -4.91 2.23
N LYS A 183 14.85 -4.08 1.40
CA LYS A 183 16.28 -3.79 1.47
C LYS A 183 16.73 -3.37 2.88
N PHE A 184 16.01 -2.46 3.52
CA PHE A 184 16.37 -1.99 4.86
C PHE A 184 16.07 -3.01 5.95
N SER A 185 15.11 -3.90 5.75
CA SER A 185 14.72 -4.94 6.71
C SER A 185 15.78 -6.01 6.95
N VAL A 186 16.88 -6.00 6.18
CA VAL A 186 18.09 -6.80 6.45
C VAL A 186 18.74 -6.40 7.79
N ASP A 187 18.67 -5.13 8.18
CA ASP A 187 19.11 -4.67 9.49
C ASP A 187 17.97 -4.77 10.52
N GLU A 188 18.21 -5.40 11.67
CA GLU A 188 17.19 -5.62 12.70
C GLU A 188 16.64 -4.31 13.30
N SER A 189 17.46 -3.26 13.38
CA SER A 189 17.02 -1.98 13.95
C SER A 189 16.16 -1.22 12.96
N ALA A 190 16.57 -1.19 11.69
CA ALA A 190 15.77 -0.71 10.58
C ALA A 190 14.42 -1.44 10.50
N LYS A 191 14.45 -2.77 10.50
CA LYS A 191 13.27 -3.62 10.46
C LYS A 191 12.33 -3.32 11.63
N SER A 192 12.84 -3.32 12.85
CA SER A 192 12.03 -3.02 14.04
C SER A 192 11.40 -1.63 13.96
N TRP A 193 12.13 -0.63 13.43
CA TRP A 193 11.61 0.72 13.26
C TRP A 193 10.52 0.80 12.20
N LEU A 194 10.70 0.13 11.06
CA LEU A 194 9.71 0.05 9.97
C LEU A 194 8.49 -0.78 10.34
N MET A 195 8.61 -1.74 11.27
CA MET A 195 7.47 -2.51 11.77
C MET A 195 6.57 -1.70 12.72
N VAL A 196 7.00 -0.52 13.18
CA VAL A 196 6.13 0.38 13.94
C VAL A 196 5.21 1.12 12.97
N GLN A 197 3.90 0.86 13.04
CA GLN A 197 2.87 1.44 12.16
C GLN A 197 3.03 2.95 11.92
N ASN A 198 3.28 3.73 12.98
CA ASN A 198 3.45 5.18 12.87
C ASN A 198 4.70 5.58 12.08
N ASN A 199 5.80 4.85 12.27
CA ASN A 199 7.02 5.07 11.52
C ASN A 199 6.85 4.67 10.06
N LEU A 200 6.20 3.52 9.80
CA LEU A 200 5.92 3.04 8.45
C LEU A 200 5.09 4.05 7.66
N ILE A 201 4.01 4.56 8.24
CA ILE A 201 3.17 5.59 7.62
C ILE A 201 4.01 6.84 7.31
N GLY A 202 4.81 7.31 8.26
CA GLY A 202 5.69 8.46 8.04
C GLY A 202 6.73 8.22 6.94
N PHE A 203 7.37 7.04 6.95
CA PHE A 203 8.34 6.61 5.94
C PHE A 203 7.73 6.59 4.54
N CYS A 204 6.57 5.95 4.39
CA CYS A 204 5.85 5.88 3.13
C CYS A 204 5.48 7.25 2.58
N VAL A 205 5.33 8.30 3.40
CA VAL A 205 5.13 9.67 2.88
C VAL A 205 6.46 10.37 2.62
N GLY A 206 7.39 10.30 3.57
CA GLY A 206 8.67 11.01 3.50
C GLY A 206 9.56 10.55 2.34
N VAL A 207 9.50 9.26 1.97
CA VAL A 207 10.34 8.67 0.90
C VAL A 207 10.23 9.42 -0.42
N LYS A 208 9.09 10.02 -0.74
CA LYS A 208 8.90 10.76 -1.99
C LYS A 208 9.87 11.92 -2.19
N SER A 209 10.32 12.53 -1.09
CA SER A 209 11.24 13.66 -1.13
C SER A 209 12.70 13.24 -1.01
N SER A 210 12.98 11.97 -0.71
CA SER A 210 14.32 11.48 -0.39
C SER A 210 14.66 10.13 -1.03
N TYR A 211 13.86 9.65 -1.98
CA TYR A 211 13.99 8.33 -2.59
C TYR A 211 15.38 8.08 -3.16
N ALA A 212 15.93 9.01 -3.96
CA ALA A 212 17.25 8.86 -4.57
C ALA A 212 18.35 8.58 -3.52
N LEU A 213 18.35 9.33 -2.41
CA LEU A 213 19.32 9.15 -1.33
C LEU A 213 19.09 7.83 -0.57
N LEU A 214 17.84 7.44 -0.35
CA LEU A 214 17.50 6.16 0.30
C LEU A 214 17.89 4.96 -0.55
N CYS A 215 17.83 5.07 -1.88
CA CYS A 215 18.28 4.03 -2.80
C CYS A 215 19.79 3.79 -2.72
N GLU A 216 20.58 4.81 -2.45
CA GLU A 216 22.04 4.68 -2.28
C GLU A 216 22.44 4.19 -0.89
N MET A 217 21.57 4.38 0.11
CA MET A 217 21.85 4.05 1.52
C MET A 217 21.84 2.54 1.77
N SER A 218 22.79 2.02 2.54
CA SER A 218 22.80 0.62 2.98
C SER A 218 21.80 0.36 4.12
N ALA A 219 21.44 -0.91 4.34
CA ALA A 219 20.56 -1.31 5.45
C ALA A 219 21.15 -0.93 6.82
N SER A 220 22.46 -1.08 7.00
CA SER A 220 23.14 -0.74 8.25
C SER A 220 23.13 0.77 8.50
N GLU A 221 23.37 1.59 7.47
CA GLU A 221 23.29 3.05 7.61
C GLU A 221 21.88 3.49 8.00
N PHE A 222 20.85 2.94 7.35
CA PHE A 222 19.46 3.24 7.72
C PHE A 222 19.13 2.74 9.13
N GLY A 223 19.67 1.59 9.54
CA GLY A 223 19.53 1.06 10.89
C GLY A 223 20.06 2.00 11.97
N GLU A 224 21.21 2.64 11.73
CA GLU A 224 21.74 3.66 12.65
C GLU A 224 20.87 4.92 12.70
N LEU A 225 20.30 5.36 11.56
CA LEU A 225 19.33 6.46 11.54
C LEU A 225 18.05 6.11 12.30
N ALA A 226 17.55 4.89 12.15
CA ALA A 226 16.38 4.38 12.87
C ALA A 226 16.61 4.39 14.39
N LYS A 227 17.79 3.94 14.85
CA LYS A 227 18.17 4.00 16.27
C LYS A 227 18.22 5.43 16.79
N LYS A 228 18.84 6.36 16.04
CA LYS A 228 18.91 7.77 16.41
C LYS A 228 17.51 8.39 16.51
N PHE A 229 16.63 8.10 15.56
CA PHE A 229 15.25 8.55 15.61
C PHE A 229 14.55 8.06 16.87
N ASP A 230 14.62 6.76 17.18
CA ASP A 230 13.94 6.19 18.35
C ASP A 230 14.53 6.72 19.67
N ALA A 231 15.84 6.94 19.73
CA ALA A 231 16.50 7.51 20.91
C ALA A 231 16.02 8.96 21.16
N ALA A 232 16.04 9.80 20.13
CA ALA A 232 15.51 11.17 20.21
C ALA A 232 14.00 11.18 20.53
N PHE A 233 13.21 10.30 19.89
CA PHE A 233 11.76 10.24 20.10
C PHE A 233 11.39 9.81 21.53
N LYS A 234 12.19 8.96 22.18
CA LYS A 234 11.99 8.59 23.60
C LYS A 234 12.12 9.79 24.55
N GLY A 235 12.87 10.81 24.17
CA GLY A 235 12.99 12.05 24.95
C GLY A 235 11.78 12.98 24.85
N VAL A 236 10.84 12.73 23.92
CA VAL A 236 9.61 13.51 23.77
C VAL A 236 8.66 13.23 24.94
N ASN A 237 8.10 14.29 25.54
CA ASN A 237 7.25 14.16 26.73
C ASN A 237 5.85 13.58 26.41
N ALA A 238 5.69 12.28 26.65
CA ALA A 238 4.46 11.53 26.45
C ALA A 238 3.20 12.09 27.15
N ALA A 239 3.35 12.80 28.27
CA ALA A 239 2.22 13.29 29.06
C ALA A 239 1.53 14.52 28.44
N LYS A 240 2.16 15.17 27.46
CA LYS A 240 1.68 16.43 26.89
C LYS A 240 1.20 16.31 25.45
N VAL A 241 1.40 15.16 24.80
CA VAL A 241 1.27 15.06 23.34
C VAL A 241 0.60 13.75 22.92
N ASN A 242 -0.06 13.76 21.75
CA ASN A 242 -0.51 12.54 21.10
C ASN A 242 0.68 11.85 20.43
N LEU A 243 1.35 10.94 21.16
CA LEU A 243 2.56 10.25 20.69
C LEU A 243 2.40 9.59 19.33
N GLY A 244 1.24 8.98 19.04
CA GLY A 244 1.01 8.31 17.76
C GLY A 244 0.93 9.28 16.58
N LYS A 245 0.24 10.41 16.78
CA LYS A 245 0.17 11.50 15.78
C LYS A 245 1.56 12.06 15.50
N TYR A 246 2.27 12.49 16.54
CA TYR A 246 3.57 13.14 16.36
C TYR A 246 4.65 12.17 15.88
N ARG A 247 4.64 10.90 16.29
CA ARG A 247 5.58 9.90 15.75
C ARG A 247 5.47 9.78 14.24
N ARG A 248 4.25 9.82 13.69
CA ARG A 248 4.02 9.81 12.23
C ARG A 248 4.54 11.06 11.54
N GLU A 249 4.18 12.24 12.06
CA GLU A 249 4.61 13.53 11.50
C GLU A 249 6.13 13.67 11.52
N LEU A 250 6.76 13.35 12.65
CA LEU A 250 8.20 13.38 12.81
C LEU A 250 8.89 12.34 11.93
N SER A 251 8.35 11.12 11.80
CA SER A 251 8.89 10.12 10.87
C SER A 251 8.83 10.61 9.42
N ARG A 252 7.72 11.23 9.00
CA ARG A 252 7.62 11.85 7.66
C ARG A 252 8.68 12.93 7.46
N LYS A 253 8.82 13.86 8.41
CA LYS A 253 9.79 14.95 8.32
C LYS A 253 11.22 14.42 8.31
N TYR A 254 11.51 13.46 9.19
CA TYR A 254 12.81 12.83 9.34
C TYR A 254 13.26 12.14 8.05
N ILE A 255 12.39 11.32 7.47
CA ILE A 255 12.66 10.62 6.21
C ILE A 255 12.68 11.59 5.02
N GLY A 256 11.75 12.55 4.96
CA GLY A 256 11.68 13.52 3.85
C GLY A 256 12.87 14.48 3.79
N ARG A 257 13.52 14.75 4.93
CA ARG A 257 14.71 15.61 5.04
C ARG A 257 15.93 14.84 5.53
N ILE A 258 16.03 13.57 5.14
CA ILE A 258 17.08 12.68 5.64
C ILE A 258 18.49 13.15 5.24
N THR A 259 18.62 13.93 4.16
CA THR A 259 19.85 14.62 3.78
C THR A 259 20.38 15.54 4.88
N ASP A 260 19.49 16.26 5.56
CA ASP A 260 19.85 17.15 6.67
C ASP A 260 20.06 16.31 7.94
N PHE A 261 19.08 15.48 8.27
CA PHE A 261 18.99 14.82 9.56
C PHE A 261 19.98 13.67 9.76
N ARG A 262 20.57 13.11 8.70
CA ARG A 262 21.62 12.09 8.84
C ARG A 262 22.84 12.59 9.59
N HIS A 263 23.09 13.90 9.56
CA HIS A 263 24.22 14.55 10.22
C HIS A 263 23.91 15.02 11.64
N TYR A 264 22.65 15.00 12.05
CA TYR A 264 22.24 15.46 13.37
C TYR A 264 22.68 14.46 14.44
N SER A 265 23.08 14.99 15.60
CA SER A 265 23.23 14.18 16.81
C SER A 265 21.86 13.84 17.40
N GLU A 266 21.84 12.92 18.36
CA GLU A 266 20.62 12.59 19.10
C GLU A 266 20.02 13.82 19.82
N LEU A 267 20.88 14.69 20.35
CA LEU A 267 20.46 15.92 21.04
C LEU A 267 19.85 16.94 20.06
N ASP A 268 20.44 17.06 18.86
CA ASP A 268 19.90 17.96 17.82
C ASP A 268 18.52 17.47 17.34
N LEU A 269 18.36 16.15 17.16
CA LEU A 269 17.07 15.54 16.80
C LEU A 269 16.05 15.70 17.92
N LEU A 270 16.45 15.52 19.18
CA LEU A 270 15.56 15.72 20.32
C LEU A 270 15.09 17.16 20.42
N ALA A 271 15.99 18.13 20.24
CA ALA A 271 15.63 19.55 20.23
C ALA A 271 14.60 19.84 19.13
N TYR A 272 14.87 19.36 17.91
CA TYR A 272 13.93 19.50 16.79
C TYR A 272 12.57 18.83 17.07
N PHE A 273 12.56 17.60 17.63
CA PHE A 273 11.31 16.92 17.99
C PHE A 273 10.54 17.64 19.09
N ALA A 274 11.23 18.23 20.06
CA ALA A 274 10.60 19.00 21.13
C ALA A 274 9.95 20.27 20.58
N GLU A 275 10.60 20.99 19.66
CA GLU A 275 10.03 22.17 19.01
C GLU A 275 8.76 21.82 18.23
N GLU A 276 8.82 20.79 17.41
CA GLU A 276 7.72 20.32 16.56
C GLU A 276 6.51 19.77 17.33
N THR A 277 6.71 19.38 18.60
CA THR A 277 5.66 18.78 19.44
C THR A 277 5.03 19.75 20.44
N VAL A 278 5.58 20.96 20.57
CA VAL A 278 5.05 22.04 21.43
C VAL A 278 4.13 22.99 20.66
N SER A 279 4.31 23.09 19.33
CA SER A 279 3.44 23.82 18.39
C SER A 279 2.17 23.07 18.01
#